data_AF-C4FN54-F1
#
_entry.id   AF-C4FN54-F1
#
_cell.length_a   1.000
_cell.length_b   1.000
_cell.length_c   1.000
_cell.angle_alpha   90.00
_cell.angle_beta   90.00
_cell.angle_gamma   90.00
#
_symmetry.space_group_name_H-M   'P 1'
#
loop_
_entity.id
_entity.type
_entity.pdbx_description
1 polymer ?
#
loop_
_entity_poly.entity_id
_entity_poly.type
_entity_poly.pdbx_seq_one_letter_code
_entity_poly.pdbx_strand_id
1 'polypeptide(L)' 'MATLMQKDVLLEGVFQALGYVINKNPNSKDREVLLDLKEKIYCSVPEELDFNEMSQYIKQVIETYKG' A
#
# COMPACT_ATOMS: atom_id res chain seq x y z
N MET A 1 -13.27 7.21 3.66
CA MET A 1 -12.73 8.46 4.23
C MET A 1 -11.73 8.10 5.31
N ALA A 2 -10.48 8.52 5.14
CA ALA A 2 -9.41 8.31 6.10
C ALA A 2 -9.15 9.58 6.93
N THR A 3 -8.57 9.43 8.11
CA THR A 3 -7.94 10.51 8.88
C THR A 3 -6.50 10.72 8.42
N LEU A 4 -5.89 11.83 8.82
CA LEU A 4 -4.45 12.08 8.58
C LEU A 4 -3.57 10.92 9.10
N MET A 5 -3.83 10.43 10.31
CA MET A 5 -3.11 9.31 10.89
C MET A 5 -3.31 8.01 10.09
N GLN A 6 -4.51 7.78 9.57
CA GLN A 6 -4.80 6.62 8.73
C GLN A 6 -4.10 6.71 7.38
N LYS A 7 -3.93 7.91 6.81
CA LYS A 7 -3.12 8.14 5.61
C LYS A 7 -1.66 7.73 5.84
N ASP A 8 -1.09 8.11 6.98
CA ASP A 8 0.29 7.72 7.34
C ASP A 8 0.42 6.20 7.48
N VAL A 9 -0.54 5.54 8.14
CA VAL A 9 -0.59 4.07 8.25
C VAL A 9 -0.65 3.39 6.88
N LEU A 10 -1.41 3.95 5.93
CA LEU A 10 -1.45 3.42 4.56
C LEU A 10 -0.10 3.55 3.85
N LEU A 11 0.60 4.68 4.00
CA LEU A 11 1.94 4.86 3.43
C LEU A 11 2.93 3.84 3.99
N GLU A 12 2.98 3.70 5.31
CA GLU A 12 3.85 2.71 5.98
C GLU A 12 3.56 1.29 5.47
N GLY A 13 2.27 0.92 5.39
CA GLY A 13 1.86 -0.37 4.87
C GLY A 13 2.28 -0.61 3.42
N VAL A 14 2.13 0.39 2.54
CA VAL A 14 2.55 0.28 1.13
C VAL A 14 4.07 0.12 1.02
N PHE A 15 4.86 0.87 1.80
CA PHE A 15 6.32 0.71 1.79
C PHE A 15 6.76 -0.67 2.29
N GLN A 16 6.10 -1.19 3.33
CA GLN A 16 6.35 -2.54 3.82
C GLN A 16 6.00 -3.60 2.75
N ALA A 17 4.84 -3.48 2.10
CA ALA A 17 4.42 -4.37 1.02
C ALA A 17 5.42 -4.34 -0.15
N LEU A 18 5.86 -3.15 -0.57
CA LEU A 18 6.89 -2.99 -1.60
C LEU A 18 8.19 -3.71 -1.22
N GLY A 19 8.62 -3.61 0.05
CA GLY A 19 9.79 -4.32 0.55
C GLY A 19 9.69 -5.84 0.36
N TYR A 20 8.56 -6.44 0.74
CA TYR A 20 8.33 -7.88 0.55
C TYR A 20 8.27 -8.28 -0.92
N VAL A 21 7.49 -7.53 -1.72
CA VAL A 21 7.34 -7.81 -3.16
C VAL A 21 8.68 -7.74 -3.88
N ILE A 22 9.45 -6.67 -3.68
CA ILE A 22 10.74 -6.47 -4.35
C ILE A 22 11.73 -7.57 -3.96
N ASN A 23 11.75 -7.98 -2.69
CA ASN A 23 12.65 -9.02 -2.21
C ASN A 23 12.35 -10.40 -2.81
N LYS A 24 11.06 -10.73 -3.06
CA LYS A 24 10.63 -12.03 -3.59
C LYS A 24 10.53 -12.06 -5.11
N ASN A 25 9.95 -11.03 -5.71
CA ASN A 25 9.72 -10.92 -7.14
C ASN A 25 9.73 -9.44 -7.58
N PRO A 26 10.90 -8.89 -7.97
CA PRO A 26 11.05 -7.47 -8.32
C PRO A 26 10.33 -7.06 -9.62
N ASN A 27 9.88 -8.03 -10.42
CA ASN A 27 9.15 -7.79 -11.68
C ASN A 27 7.66 -8.15 -11.55
N SER A 28 7.13 -8.30 -10.33
CA SER A 28 5.71 -8.59 -10.14
C SER A 28 4.85 -7.39 -10.53
N LYS A 29 3.65 -7.67 -11.05
CA LYS A 29 2.64 -6.64 -11.30
C LYS A 29 2.18 -5.95 -10.02
N ASP A 30 2.21 -6.67 -8.88
CA ASP A 30 1.86 -6.08 -7.58
C ASP A 30 2.84 -4.96 -7.20
N ARG A 31 4.10 -5.02 -7.65
CA ARG A 31 5.03 -3.89 -7.46
C ARG A 31 4.54 -2.63 -8.16
N GLU A 32 4.10 -2.74 -9.41
CA GLU A 32 3.59 -1.60 -10.19
C GLU A 32 2.34 -1.02 -9.51
N VAL A 33 1.38 -1.88 -9.15
CA VAL A 33 0.15 -1.47 -8.45
C VAL A 33 0.47 -0.78 -7.11
N LEU A 34 1.43 -1.30 -6.34
CA LEU A 34 1.84 -0.68 -5.08
C LEU A 34 2.55 0.67 -5.29
N LEU A 35 3.31 0.85 -6.37
CA LEU A 35 3.92 2.15 -6.70
C LEU A 35 2.85 3.19 -7.06
N ASP A 36 1.85 2.81 -7.84
CA ASP A 36 0.72 3.67 -8.17
C ASP A 36 -0.10 4.00 -6.91
N LEU A 37 -0.32 3.01 -6.04
CA LEU A 37 -1.02 3.19 -4.78
C LEU A 37 -0.26 4.15 -3.84
N LYS A 38 1.08 4.04 -3.78
CA LYS A 38 1.93 4.97 -3.03
C LYS A 38 1.74 6.40 -3.51
N GLU A 39 1.81 6.63 -4.82
CA GLU A 39 1.64 7.97 -5.40
C GLU A 39 0.24 8.52 -5.13
N LYS A 40 -0.80 7.69 -5.33
CA LYS A 40 -2.18 8.04 -4.99
C LYS A 40 -2.32 8.47 -3.54
N ILE A 41 -1.82 7.68 -2.59
CA ILE A 41 -1.92 8.01 -1.17
C ILE A 41 -1.17 9.31 -0.90
N TYR A 42 0.06 9.47 -1.40
CA TYR A 42 0.86 10.67 -1.13
C TYR A 42 0.18 11.96 -1.58
N CYS A 43 -0.37 11.96 -2.81
CA CYS A 43 -0.97 13.13 -3.46
C CYS A 43 -2.42 13.43 -3.04
N SER A 44 -3.15 12.48 -2.46
CA SER A 44 -4.55 12.69 -2.05
C SER A 44 -4.65 13.36 -0.68
N VAL A 45 -5.75 14.07 -0.41
CA VAL A 45 -6.09 14.41 0.99
C VAL A 45 -6.67 13.18 1.69
N PRO A 46 -6.54 13.04 3.02
CA PRO A 46 -7.03 11.85 3.74
C PRO A 46 -8.50 11.53 3.45
N GLU A 47 -9.32 12.56 3.23
CA GLU A 47 -10.75 12.41 3.06
C GLU A 47 -11.14 11.61 1.81
N GLU A 48 -10.28 11.68 0.78
CA GLU A 48 -10.43 11.01 -0.51
C GLU A 48 -10.03 9.53 -0.47
N LEU A 49 -9.41 9.08 0.63
CA LEU A 49 -8.90 7.72 0.75
C LEU A 49 -9.93 6.80 1.43
N ASP A 50 -10.10 5.61 0.87
CA ASP A 50 -10.78 4.51 1.56
C ASP A 50 -9.77 3.71 2.37
N PHE A 51 -9.67 4.03 3.66
CA PHE A 51 -8.75 3.35 4.55
C PHE A 51 -9.00 1.84 4.65
N ASN A 52 -10.27 1.42 4.68
CA ASN A 52 -10.60 0.02 4.89
C ASN A 52 -10.24 -0.81 3.67
N GLU A 53 -10.63 -0.35 2.49
CA GLU A 53 -10.33 -1.02 1.23
C GLU A 53 -8.82 -1.07 0.97
N MET A 54 -8.14 0.07 1.08
CA MET A 54 -6.70 0.14 0.82
C MET A 54 -5.89 -0.67 1.84
N SER A 55 -6.23 -0.62 3.13
CA SER A 55 -5.52 -1.41 4.15
C SER A 55 -5.75 -2.91 4.00
N GLN A 56 -6.93 -3.35 3.55
CA GLN A 56 -7.18 -4.75 3.23
C GLN A 56 -6.32 -5.22 2.06
N TYR A 57 -6.26 -4.44 0.97
CA TYR A 57 -5.41 -4.76 -0.17
C TYR A 57 -3.93 -4.86 0.23
N ILE A 58 -3.41 -3.86 0.95
CA ILE A 58 -2.01 -3.85 1.42
C ILE A 58 -1.71 -5.10 2.26
N LYS A 59 -2.59 -5.46 3.20
CA LYS A 59 -2.43 -6.66 4.04
C LYS A 59 -2.40 -7.95 3.21
N GLN A 60 -3.28 -8.08 2.21
CA GLN A 60 -3.29 -9.24 1.34
C GLN A 60 -1.98 -9.39 0.56
N VAL A 61 -1.43 -8.29 0.05
CA VAL A 61 -0.13 -8.31 -0.64
C VAL A 61 0.98 -8.69 0.33
N ILE A 62 1.01 -8.11 1.54
CA ILE A 62 2.00 -8.47 2.56
C ILE A 62 1.94 -9.97 2.86
N GLU A 63 0.77 -10.53 3.17
CA GLU A 63 0.65 -11.97 3.50
C GLU A 63 1.04 -12.88 2.33
N THR A 64 0.82 -12.44 1.09
CA THR A 64 1.22 -13.18 -0.12
C THR A 64 2.74 -13.27 -0.28
N TYR A 65 3.47 -12.19 0.04
CA TYR A 65 4.91 -12.09 -0.23
C TYR A 65 5.80 -12.21 1.02
N LYS A 66 5.23 -12.14 2.22
CA LYS A 66 5.95 -12.30 3.48
C LYS A 66 6.44 -13.73 3.72
N GLY A 67 5.74 -14.73 3.15
CA GLY A 67 6.09 -16.16 3.20
C GLY A 67 7.24 -16.52 2.29
#